data_AF-A0A4R5B439-F1
#
_entry.id   AF-A0A4R5B439-F1
#
_cell.length_a   1.000
_cell.length_b   1.000
_cell.length_c   1.000
_cell.angle_alpha   90.00
_cell.angle_beta   90.00
_cell.angle_gamma   90.00
#
_symmetry.space_group_name_H-M   'P 1'
#
loop_
_entity.id
_entity.type
_entity.pdbx_description
1 polymer ?
#
loop_
_entity_poly.entity_id
_entity_poly.type
_entity_poly.pdbx_seq_one_letter_code
_entity_poly.pdbx_strand_id
1 'polypeptide(L)' 'MAEQQKRTKRRFRFDPAGPVTGLFFLVLAGLFLSDGLSEVDGVPPEVLIPVVLIGLGLVGTVRVLTRARRRNLR' A
#
# COMPACT_ATOMS: atom_id res chain seq x y z
N MET A 1 34.46 -20.16 26.46
CA MET A 1 33.49 -19.04 26.43
C MET A 1 33.22 -18.69 24.97
N ALA A 2 32.33 -19.45 24.33
CA ALA A 2 31.95 -19.21 22.94
C ALA A 2 30.57 -18.55 22.93
N GLU A 3 30.56 -17.24 23.12
CA GLU A 3 29.37 -16.42 22.95
C GLU A 3 29.11 -16.28 21.45
N GLN A 4 28.64 -17.37 20.84
CA GLN A 4 28.02 -17.32 19.52
C GLN A 4 26.73 -16.52 19.67
N GLN A 5 26.88 -15.19 19.58
CA GLN A 5 25.80 -14.30 19.21
C GLN A 5 25.23 -14.83 17.90
N LYS A 6 24.19 -15.67 18.00
CA LYS A 6 23.27 -15.99 16.93
C LYS A 6 22.79 -14.64 16.40
N ARG A 7 23.47 -14.12 15.38
CA ARG A 7 22.89 -13.15 14.45
C ARG A 7 21.62 -13.81 13.97
N THR A 8 20.52 -13.50 14.64
CA THR A 8 19.18 -13.82 14.21
C THR A 8 19.07 -13.17 12.85
N LYS A 9 19.26 -13.97 11.78
CA LYS A 9 18.96 -13.56 10.41
C LYS A 9 17.54 -13.01 10.48
N ARG A 10 17.39 -11.69 10.51
CA ARG A 10 16.09 -11.02 10.41
C ARG A 10 15.53 -11.49 9.09
N ARG A 11 14.66 -12.51 9.12
CA ARG A 11 13.92 -12.97 7.95
C ARG A 11 13.05 -11.78 7.54
N PHE A 12 13.52 -11.03 6.56
CA PHE A 12 12.78 -9.91 5.97
C PHE A 12 11.57 -10.53 5.26
N ARG A 13 10.43 -10.64 5.97
CA ARG A 13 9.16 -11.04 5.36
C ARG A 13 8.68 -9.83 4.56
N PHE A 14 8.89 -9.90 3.25
CA PHE A 14 8.36 -8.92 2.32
C PHE A 14 6.83 -8.88 2.48
N ASP A 15 6.30 -7.75 2.97
CA ASP A 15 4.87 -7.52 3.11
C ASP A 15 4.44 -6.62 1.94
N PRO A 16 3.84 -7.17 0.87
CA PRO A 16 3.47 -6.39 -0.30
C PRO A 16 2.42 -5.31 0.00
N ALA A 17 1.75 -5.35 1.17
CA ALA A 17 0.82 -4.31 1.56
C ALA A 17 1.47 -2.94 1.69
N GLY A 18 2.72 -2.86 2.18
CA GLY A 18 3.44 -1.59 2.32
C GLY A 18 3.65 -0.90 0.96
N PRO A 19 4.32 -1.56 0.00
CA PRO A 19 4.53 -1.03 -1.35
C PRO A 19 3.23 -0.72 -2.09
N VAL A 20 2.22 -1.60 -2.05
CA VAL A 20 0.94 -1.38 -2.74
C VAL A 20 0.20 -0.16 -2.20
N THR A 21 0.19 0.02 -0.87
CA THR A 21 -0.41 1.20 -0.25
C THR A 21 0.34 2.47 -0.66
N GLY A 22 1.67 2.45 -0.57
CA GLY A 22 2.50 3.60 -0.94
C GLY A 22 2.31 4.00 -2.40
N LEU A 23 2.26 3.04 -3.32
CA LEU A 23 2.04 3.29 -4.74
C LEU A 23 0.66 3.90 -5.01
N PHE A 24 -0.39 3.35 -4.38
CA PHE A 24 -1.75 3.89 -4.52
C PHE A 24 -1.83 5.36 -4.09
N PHE A 25 -1.30 5.68 -2.90
CA PHE A 25 -1.29 7.05 -2.41
C PHE A 25 -0.36 7.97 -3.21
N LEU A 26 0.75 7.46 -3.72
CA LEU A 26 1.66 8.22 -4.58
C LEU A 26 0.97 8.63 -5.89
N VAL A 27 0.24 7.71 -6.51
CA VAL A 27 -0.55 8.01 -7.72
C VAL A 27 -1.65 9.02 -7.42
N LEU A 28 -2.40 8.83 -6.32
CA LEU A 28 -3.43 9.81 -5.91
C LEU A 28 -2.85 11.19 -5.63
N ALA A 29 -1.72 11.26 -4.93
CA ALA A 29 -1.05 12.53 -4.66
C ALA A 29 -0.59 13.21 -5.96
N GLY A 30 -0.07 12.43 -6.91
CA GLY A 30 0.30 12.92 -8.24
C GLY A 30 -0.90 13.49 -9.00
N LEU A 31 -2.03 12.78 -9.00
CA LEU A 31 -3.27 13.25 -9.63
C LEU A 31 -3.76 14.56 -9.01
N PHE A 32 -3.86 14.63 -7.68
CA PHE A 32 -4.28 15.86 -6.99
C PHE A 32 -3.31 17.02 -7.20
N LEU A 33 -2.00 16.74 -7.24
CA LEU A 33 -0.99 17.76 -7.51
C LEU A 33 -1.09 18.28 -8.95
N SER A 34 -1.28 17.39 -9.93
CA SER A 34 -1.47 17.80 -11.32
C SER A 34 -2.77 18.56 -11.53
N ASP A 35 -3.83 18.18 -10.82
CA ASP A 35 -5.14 18.83 -10.85
C ASP A 35 -5.03 20.28 -10.35
N GLY A 36 -4.39 20.50 -9.21
CA GLY A 36 -4.17 21.84 -8.66
C GLY A 36 -3.20 22.71 -9.46
N LEU A 37 -2.38 22.13 -10.34
CA LEU A 37 -1.49 22.88 -11.24
C LEU A 37 -2.11 23.16 -12.61
N SER A 38 -3.20 22.48 -12.96
CA SER A 38 -3.83 22.59 -14.28
C SER A 38 -4.93 23.65 -14.27
N GLU A 39 -4.96 24.51 -15.28
CA GLU A 39 -6.06 25.46 -15.52
C GLU A 39 -7.24 24.83 -16.28
N VAL A 40 -7.12 23.55 -16.65
CA VAL A 40 -8.11 22.78 -17.39
C VAL A 40 -8.97 22.00 -16.40
N ASP A 41 -10.28 21.84 -16.69
CA ASP A 41 -11.21 21.08 -15.85
C ASP A 41 -10.61 19.74 -15.42
N GLY A 42 -10.55 19.56 -14.10
CA GLY A 42 -9.92 18.43 -13.42
C GLY A 42 -10.63 17.09 -13.62
N VAL A 43 -10.13 16.05 -12.95
CA VAL A 43 -10.80 14.72 -12.99
C VAL A 43 -12.19 14.84 -12.35
N PRO A 44 -13.27 14.50 -13.07
CA PRO A 44 -14.63 14.65 -12.54
C PRO A 44 -14.81 13.84 -11.25
N PRO A 45 -15.52 14.38 -10.24
CA PRO A 45 -15.77 13.66 -8.99
C PRO A 45 -16.48 12.31 -9.22
N GLU A 46 -17.32 12.21 -10.25
CA GLU A 46 -18.02 10.96 -10.58
C GLU A 46 -17.06 9.84 -11.00
N VAL A 47 -15.85 10.20 -11.46
CA VAL A 47 -14.77 9.25 -11.81
C VAL A 47 -13.83 9.06 -10.63
N LEU A 48 -13.47 10.15 -9.95
CA LEU A 48 -12.47 10.13 -8.87
C LEU A 48 -12.95 9.30 -7.66
N ILE A 49 -14.20 9.49 -7.25
CA ILE A 49 -14.80 8.80 -6.10
C ILE A 49 -14.75 7.27 -6.27
N PRO A 50 -15.28 6.67 -7.35
CA PRO A 50 -15.22 5.22 -7.52
C PRO A 50 -13.79 4.70 -7.65
N VAL A 51 -12.88 5.42 -8.32
CA VAL A 51 -11.46 5.03 -8.41
C VAL A 51 -10.82 4.94 -7.03
N VAL A 52 -11.04 5.95 -6.17
CA VAL A 52 -10.53 5.96 -4.80
C VAL A 52 -11.12 4.80 -3.99
N LEU A 53 -12.43 4.55 -4.09
CA LEU A 53 -13.09 3.46 -3.38
C LEU A 53 -12.56 2.09 -3.79
N ILE A 54 -12.39 1.85 -5.10
CA ILE A 54 -11.82 0.61 -5.64
C ILE A 54 -10.38 0.44 -5.14
N GLY A 55 -9.58 1.49 -5.21
CA GLY A 55 -8.18 1.46 -4.74
C GLY A 55 -8.06 1.20 -3.24
N LEU A 56 -8.90 1.84 -2.42
CA LEU A 56 -8.97 1.57 -0.97
C LEU A 56 -9.42 0.13 -0.68
N GLY A 57 -10.39 -0.39 -1.43
CA GLY A 57 -10.83 -1.79 -1.34
C GLY A 57 -9.72 -2.78 -1.71
N LEU A 58 -8.96 -2.49 -2.75
CA LEU A 58 -7.81 -3.30 -3.18
C LEU A 58 -6.70 -3.29 -2.11
N VAL A 59 -6.30 -2.11 -1.64
CA VAL A 59 -5.29 -1.96 -0.58
C VAL A 59 -5.73 -2.67 0.70
N GLY A 60 -7.00 -2.52 1.09
CA GLY A 60 -7.59 -3.22 2.22
C GLY A 60 -7.51 -4.73 2.07
N THR A 61 -7.90 -5.26 0.90
CA THR A 61 -7.83 -6.68 0.56
C THR A 61 -6.40 -7.22 0.64
N VAL A 62 -5.44 -6.54 0.00
CA VAL A 62 -4.03 -6.93 0.02
C VAL A 62 -3.52 -6.95 1.46
N ARG A 63 -3.83 -5.92 2.26
CA ARG A 63 -3.43 -5.85 3.67
C ARG A 63 -4.07 -6.96 4.52
N VAL A 64 -5.31 -7.32 4.25
CA VAL A 64 -5.99 -8.43 4.94
C VAL A 64 -5.35 -9.76 4.55
N LEU A 65 -5.09 -10.00 3.26
CA LEU A 65 -4.47 -11.23 2.77
C LEU A 65 -3.04 -11.40 3.31
N THR A 66 -2.24 -10.33 3.31
CA THR A 66 -0.87 -10.37 3.86
C THR A 66 -0.86 -10.53 5.38
N ARG A 67 -1.85 -9.96 6.09
CA ARG A 67 -2.02 -10.11 7.54
C ARG A 67 -2.59 -11.48 7.94
N ALA A 68 -3.51 -12.06 7.17
CA ALA A 68 -4.15 -13.36 7.41
C ALA A 68 -3.14 -14.52 7.29
N ARG A 69 -2.10 -14.36 6.46
CA ARG A 69 -0.98 -15.31 6.35
C ARG A 69 -0.15 -15.48 7.65
N ARG A 70 -0.45 -14.73 8.72
CA ARG A 70 0.16 -14.89 10.04
C ARG A 70 -0.57 -15.87 10.98
N ARG A 71 -1.80 -16.32 10.66
CA ARG A 71 -2.58 -17.19 11.56
C ARG A 71 -2.58 -18.69 11.24
N ASN A 72 -2.01 -19.13 10.12
CA ASN A 72 -2.04 -20.55 9.69
C ASN A 72 -0.78 -21.38 10.05
N LEU A 73 -0.08 -21.05 11.14
CA LEU A 73 1.08 -21.82 11.61
C LEU A 73 1.08 -21.99 13.15
N ARG A 74 -0.09 -22.16 13.77
CA ARG A 74 -0.19 -22.67 15.14
C ARG A 74 -0.94 -23.98 15.13
#